data_AF-A0A2D4GA77-F1
#
_entry.id   AF-A0A2D4GA77-F1
#
_cell.length_a   1.000
_cell.length_b   1.000
_cell.length_c   1.000
_cell.angle_alpha   90.00
_cell.angle_beta   90.00
_cell.angle_gamma   90.00
#
_symmetry.space_group_name_H-M   'P 1'
#
loop_
_entity.id
_entity.type
_entity.pdbx_description
1 polymer ?
#
loop_
_entity_poly.entity_id
_entity_poly.type
_entity_poly.pdbx_seq_one_letter_code
_entity_poly.pdbx_strand_id
1 'polypeptide(L)'
;EQIYLSKPTHWERDGAPSPMMPNEARLRNLTYSAPLYVDITKTVIKEGEDQLQTQHQKTFIGKIPIMLRSTYCLLNGLTDRDLCELNECPLDPGGYFIINGSEKVLIAQEKMATNTVY
;
A
#
# COMPACT_ATOMS: atom_id res chain seq x y z
N GLU A 1 14.35 -9.00 -10.39
CA GLU A 1 13.37 -9.31 -9.34
C GLU A 1 12.19 -8.35 -9.46
N GLN A 2 10.98 -8.79 -9.13
CA GLN A 2 9.75 -8.04 -9.36
C GLN A 2 9.03 -7.78 -8.04
N ILE A 3 8.54 -6.54 -7.87
CA ILE A 3 7.73 -6.12 -6.73
C ILE A 3 6.26 -6.09 -7.15
N TYR A 4 5.39 -6.54 -6.27
CA TYR A 4 3.94 -6.54 -6.46
C TYR A 4 3.26 -5.81 -5.31
N LEU A 5 2.45 -4.81 -5.66
CA LEU A 5 1.61 -4.09 -4.70
C LEU A 5 0.16 -4.41 -4.99
N SER A 6 -0.54 -4.93 -4.00
CA SER A 6 -1.97 -5.26 -4.10
C SER A 6 -2.85 -4.06 -3.73
N LYS A 7 -4.18 -4.20 -3.81
CA LYS A 7 -5.11 -3.17 -3.32
C LYS A 7 -5.25 -3.23 -1.78
N PRO A 8 -5.60 -2.11 -1.12
CA PRO A 8 -5.83 -2.07 0.33
C PRO A 8 -6.77 -3.18 0.82
N THR A 9 -6.26 -4.00 1.74
CA THR A 9 -6.92 -5.23 2.20
C THR A 9 -6.80 -5.35 3.72
N HIS A 10 -7.92 -5.69 4.36
CA HIS A 10 -7.99 -6.03 5.77
C HIS A 10 -8.09 -7.55 5.94
N TRP A 11 -7.54 -8.08 7.03
CA TRP A 11 -7.75 -9.47 7.42
C TRP A 11 -8.65 -9.47 8.63
N GLU A 12 -9.83 -10.05 8.49
CA GLU A 12 -10.76 -10.21 9.60
C GLU A 12 -10.29 -11.32 10.56
N ARG A 13 -10.95 -11.44 11.72
CA ARG A 13 -10.56 -12.38 12.78
C ARG A 13 -10.67 -13.85 12.37
N ASP A 14 -11.50 -14.15 11.38
CA ASP A 14 -11.65 -15.45 10.75
C ASP A 14 -10.52 -15.76 9.74
N GLY A 15 -9.62 -14.79 9.49
CA GLY A 15 -8.51 -14.90 8.55
C GLY A 15 -8.89 -14.60 7.11
N ALA A 16 -10.16 -14.25 6.83
CA ALA A 16 -10.59 -13.91 5.48
C ALA A 16 -10.09 -12.51 5.07
N PRO A 17 -9.51 -12.36 3.85
CA PRO A 17 -9.16 -11.06 3.34
C PRO A 17 -10.41 -10.33 2.79
N SER A 18 -10.59 -9.08 3.18
CA SER A 18 -11.63 -8.19 2.65
C SER A 18 -11.03 -6.90 2.08
N PRO A 19 -11.59 -6.35 0.99
CA PRO A 19 -11.18 -5.03 0.53
C PRO A 19 -11.46 -4.00 1.63
N MET A 20 -10.46 -3.24 2.03
CA MET A 20 -10.63 -2.23 3.08
C MET A 20 -11.14 -0.94 2.46
N MET A 21 -12.30 -0.44 2.88
CA MET A 21 -12.77 0.88 2.44
C MET A 21 -12.16 2.00 3.30
N PRO A 22 -11.87 3.20 2.76
CA PRO A 22 -11.29 4.27 3.55
C PRO A 22 -12.17 4.72 4.73
N ASN A 23 -13.49 4.90 4.52
CA ASN A 23 -14.42 5.23 5.60
C ASN A 23 -14.43 4.20 6.72
N GLU A 24 -14.35 2.91 6.37
CA GLU A 24 -14.22 1.83 7.36
C GLU A 24 -12.92 1.96 8.17
N ALA A 25 -11.80 2.28 7.52
CA ALA A 25 -10.53 2.49 8.21
C ALA A 25 -10.58 3.65 9.20
N ARG A 26 -11.30 4.74 8.86
CA ARG A 26 -11.55 5.87 9.77
C ARG A 26 -12.35 5.42 11.00
N LEU A 27 -13.50 4.77 10.79
CA LEU A 27 -14.42 4.39 11.87
C LEU A 27 -13.85 3.32 12.82
N ARG A 28 -13.06 2.39 12.29
CA ARG A 28 -12.48 1.26 13.06
C ARG A 28 -11.09 1.56 13.64
N ASN A 29 -10.57 2.77 13.51
CA ASN A 29 -9.20 3.13 13.89
C ASN A 29 -8.11 2.25 13.23
N LEU A 30 -8.31 1.89 11.97
CA LEU A 30 -7.36 1.07 11.19
C LEU A 30 -6.43 1.95 10.36
N THR A 31 -5.36 1.34 9.87
CA THR A 31 -4.44 1.97 8.91
C THR A 31 -4.76 1.50 7.50
N TYR A 32 -5.17 2.44 6.64
CA TYR A 32 -5.49 2.20 5.24
C TYR A 32 -4.20 1.90 4.46
N SER A 33 -3.92 0.60 4.28
CA SER A 33 -2.66 0.12 3.73
C SER A 33 -2.84 -1.08 2.82
N ALA A 34 -1.93 -1.22 1.87
CA ALA A 34 -1.90 -2.32 0.93
C ALA A 34 -0.74 -3.29 1.21
N PRO A 35 -0.97 -4.60 1.07
CA PRO A 35 0.08 -5.61 1.19
C PRO A 35 1.05 -5.57 0.00
N LEU A 36 2.35 -5.63 0.33
CA LEU A 36 3.49 -5.61 -0.59
C LEU A 36 4.15 -6.99 -0.64
N TYR A 37 4.45 -7.43 -1.86
CA TYR A 37 5.07 -8.73 -2.14
C TYR A 37 6.28 -8.57 -3.06
N VAL A 38 7.22 -9.50 -2.99
CA VAL A 38 8.42 -9.53 -3.85
C VAL A 38 8.80 -10.97 -4.22
N ASP A 39 9.37 -11.14 -5.41
CA ASP A 39 10.01 -12.40 -5.78
C ASP A 39 11.43 -12.48 -5.18
N ILE A 40 11.69 -13.53 -4.39
CA ILE A 40 12.98 -13.74 -3.73
C ILE A 40 13.68 -14.92 -4.39
N THR A 41 14.93 -14.72 -4.80
CA THR A 41 15.78 -15.78 -5.31
C THR A 41 16.83 -16.15 -4.27
N LYS A 42 16.77 -17.38 -3.75
CA LYS A 42 17.74 -17.91 -2.79
C LYS A 42 18.73 -18.81 -3.53
N THR A 43 20.00 -18.42 -3.53
CA THR A 43 21.09 -19.26 -4.05
C THR A 43 21.89 -19.82 -2.88
N VAL A 44 21.97 -21.14 -2.78
CA VAL A 44 22.76 -21.86 -1.77
C VAL A 44 23.99 -22.44 -2.47
N ILE A 45 25.16 -22.06 -1.98
CA ILE A 45 26.45 -22.53 -2.47
C ILE A 45 27.08 -23.35 -1.35
N LYS A 46 27.43 -24.60 -1.65
CA LYS A 46 28.16 -25.49 -0.75
C LYS A 46 29.42 -25.98 -1.46
N GLU A 47 30.49 -26.14 -0.69
CA GLU A 47 31.78 -26.56 -1.24
C GLU A 47 31.67 -27.99 -1.80
N GLY A 48 31.94 -28.15 -3.09
CA GLY A 48 31.85 -29.45 -3.77
C GLY A 48 30.45 -29.87 -4.25
N GLU A 49 29.41 -29.04 -4.07
CA GLU A 49 28.07 -29.26 -4.63
C GLU A 49 27.73 -28.18 -5.68
N ASP A 50 26.85 -28.52 -6.63
CA ASP A 50 26.30 -27.55 -7.57
C ASP A 50 25.46 -26.49 -6.85
N GLN A 51 25.42 -25.29 -7.43
CA GLN A 51 24.63 -24.19 -6.88
C GLN A 51 23.14 -24.54 -6.91
N LEU A 52 22.50 -24.52 -5.74
CA LEU A 52 21.06 -24.74 -5.60
C LEU A 52 20.35 -23.40 -5.59
N GLN A 53 19.58 -23.11 -6.64
CA GLN A 53 18.76 -21.91 -6.74
C GLN A 53 17.29 -22.24 -6.47
N THR A 54 16.68 -21.55 -5.52
CA THR A 54 15.25 -21.66 -5.19
C THR A 54 14.59 -20.30 -5.38
N GLN A 55 13.48 -20.25 -6.12
CA GLN A 55 12.68 -19.03 -6.28
C GLN A 55 11.45 -19.10 -5.39
N HIS A 56 11.23 -18.05 -4.60
CA HIS A 56 10.04 -17.82 -3.81
C HIS A 56 9.26 -16.66 -4.43
N GLN A 57 8.20 -16.98 -5.17
CA GLN A 57 7.39 -15.97 -5.83
C GLN A 57 6.40 -15.32 -4.87
N LYS A 58 6.14 -14.01 -5.06
CA LYS A 58 5.15 -13.22 -4.30
C LYS A 58 5.25 -13.41 -2.79
N THR A 59 6.47 -13.34 -2.26
CA THR A 59 6.70 -13.40 -0.81
C THR A 59 6.23 -12.10 -0.16
N PHE A 60 5.36 -12.19 0.85
CA PHE A 60 4.87 -11.02 1.60
C PHE A 60 6.01 -10.41 2.42
N ILE A 61 6.19 -9.09 2.30
CA ILE A 61 7.27 -8.36 3.00
C ILE A 61 6.75 -7.25 3.92
N GLY A 62 5.47 -6.87 3.82
CA GLY A 62 4.89 -5.86 4.69
C GLY A 62 3.69 -5.15 4.07
N LYS A 63 3.25 -4.07 4.72
CA LYS A 63 2.17 -3.22 4.24
C LYS A 63 2.68 -1.80 4.03
N ILE A 64 2.20 -1.14 2.98
CA ILE A 64 2.47 0.27 2.69
C ILE A 64 1.17 1.06 2.87
N PRO A 65 1.15 2.14 3.68
CA PRO A 65 0.02 3.07 3.74
C PRO A 65 -0.26 3.65 2.36
N ILE A 66 -1.52 3.59 1.91
CA ILE A 66 -1.92 4.08 0.59
C ILE A 66 -2.55 5.45 0.73
N MET A 67 -2.13 6.38 -0.11
CA MET A 67 -2.70 7.72 -0.17
C MET A 67 -4.10 7.67 -0.78
N LEU A 68 -5.06 8.36 -0.17
CA LEU A 68 -6.43 8.42 -0.66
C LEU A 68 -6.50 9.05 -2.04
N ARG A 69 -7.35 8.47 -2.91
CA ARG A 69 -7.53 8.84 -4.32
C ARG A 69 -6.28 8.71 -5.21
N SER A 70 -5.19 8.14 -4.70
CA SER A 70 -4.05 7.73 -5.55
C SER A 70 -4.42 6.57 -6.46
N THR A 71 -3.61 6.30 -7.48
CA THR A 71 -3.81 5.20 -8.45
C THR A 71 -3.98 3.81 -7.79
N TYR A 72 -3.34 3.59 -6.64
CA TYR A 72 -3.43 2.35 -5.87
C TYR A 72 -4.59 2.31 -4.86
N CYS A 73 -5.26 3.44 -4.60
CA CYS A 73 -6.48 3.48 -3.80
C CYS A 73 -7.65 2.75 -4.50
N LEU A 74 -8.63 2.30 -3.73
CA LEU A 74 -9.88 1.72 -4.26
C LEU A 74 -10.82 2.79 -4.82
N LEU A 75 -10.73 4.03 -4.34
CA LEU A 75 -11.59 5.13 -4.78
C LEU A 75 -11.22 5.69 -6.16
N ASN A 76 -10.03 5.36 -6.67
CA ASN A 76 -9.55 5.89 -7.94
C ASN A 76 -10.36 5.31 -9.12
N GLY A 77 -10.92 6.20 -9.94
CA GLY A 77 -11.71 5.84 -11.12
C GLY A 77 -13.18 5.51 -10.85
N LEU A 78 -13.65 5.66 -9.61
CA LEU A 78 -15.08 5.56 -9.28
C LEU A 78 -15.83 6.83 -9.69
N THR A 79 -17.11 6.69 -10.04
CA THR A 79 -17.96 7.85 -10.35
C THR A 79 -18.44 8.53 -9.07
N ASP A 80 -18.88 9.79 -9.16
CA ASP A 80 -19.42 10.53 -8.01
C ASP A 80 -20.58 9.79 -7.33
N ARG A 81 -21.39 9.07 -8.11
CA ARG A 81 -22.48 8.24 -7.56
C ARG A 81 -21.93 7.07 -6.75
N ASP A 82 -20.96 6.34 -7.29
CA ASP A 82 -20.38 5.17 -6.61
C ASP A 82 -19.62 5.60 -5.34
N LEU A 83 -18.98 6.78 -5.35
CA LEU A 83 -18.36 7.36 -4.15
C LEU A 83 -19.39 7.63 -3.05
N CYS A 84 -20.53 8.23 -3.41
CA CYS A 84 -21.63 8.46 -2.48
C CYS A 84 -22.19 7.13 -1.91
N GLU A 85 -22.32 6.09 -2.73
CA GLU A 85 -22.75 4.75 -2.29
C GLU A 85 -21.78 4.12 -1.29
N LEU A 86 -20.48 4.43 -1.40
CA LEU A 86 -19.44 4.02 -0.46
C LEU A 86 -19.30 4.93 0.78
N ASN A 87 -20.19 5.91 0.94
CA ASN A 87 -20.13 6.94 1.99
C ASN A 87 -18.85 7.79 1.94
N GLU A 88 -18.30 8.03 0.76
CA GLU A 88 -17.20 8.96 0.52
C GLU A 88 -17.74 10.23 -0.16
N CYS A 89 -17.13 11.38 0.14
CA CYS A 89 -17.52 12.64 -0.47
C CYS A 89 -16.88 12.77 -1.87
N PRO A 90 -17.65 13.03 -2.94
CA PRO A 90 -17.09 13.28 -4.28
C PRO A 90 -16.14 14.48 -4.35
N LEU A 91 -16.37 15.49 -3.49
CA LEU A 91 -15.59 16.72 -3.42
C LEU A 91 -14.34 16.63 -2.52
N ASP A 92 -14.12 15.51 -1.82
CA ASP A 92 -12.89 15.32 -1.04
C ASP A 92 -11.68 15.26 -1.99
N PRO A 93 -10.67 16.14 -1.89
CA PRO A 93 -9.53 16.10 -2.79
C PRO A 93 -8.70 14.81 -2.68
N GLY A 94 -8.73 14.12 -1.54
CA GLY A 94 -7.78 13.04 -1.24
C GLY A 94 -6.36 13.59 -1.03
N GLY A 95 -5.33 12.78 -1.29
CA GLY A 95 -3.93 13.22 -1.13
C GLY A 95 -3.35 13.09 0.29
N TYR A 96 -4.07 12.43 1.20
CA TYR A 96 -3.66 12.18 2.57
C TYR A 96 -3.72 10.67 2.90
N PHE A 97 -3.20 10.30 4.06
CA PHE A 97 -3.17 8.92 4.56
C PHE A 97 -4.11 8.77 5.75
N ILE A 98 -4.71 7.59 5.91
CA ILE A 98 -5.46 7.22 7.13
C ILE A 98 -4.59 6.25 7.94
N ILE A 99 -4.10 6.71 9.09
CA ILE A 99 -3.24 5.95 10.00
C ILE A 99 -3.93 5.85 11.36
N ASN A 100 -4.23 4.64 11.80
CA ASN A 100 -4.96 4.39 13.04
C ASN A 100 -6.24 5.23 13.16
N GLY A 101 -7.03 5.29 12.08
CA GLY A 101 -8.24 6.10 11.97
C GLY A 101 -8.04 7.61 11.76
N SER A 102 -6.83 8.12 11.98
CA SER A 102 -6.53 9.55 11.85
C SER A 102 -6.02 9.90 10.46
N GLU A 103 -6.48 11.02 9.92
CA GLU A 103 -6.00 11.57 8.66
C GLU A 103 -4.65 12.28 8.85
N LYS A 104 -3.70 12.00 7.96
CA LYS A 104 -2.32 12.49 8.03
C LYS A 104 -1.88 12.99 6.66
N VAL A 105 -1.38 14.23 6.63
CA VAL A 105 -0.83 14.87 5.43
C VAL A 105 0.69 15.03 5.62
N LEU A 106 1.45 14.75 4.56
CA LEU A 106 2.88 15.06 4.53
C LEU A 106 3.07 16.50 4.04
N ILE A 107 3.72 17.32 4.85
CA ILE A 107 4.05 18.71 4.47
C ILE A 107 5.35 18.70 3.68
N ALA A 108 5.33 19.29 2.48
CA ALA A 108 6.51 19.44 1.64
C ALA A 108 7.64 20.15 2.41
N GLN A 109 8.86 19.62 2.31
CA GLN A 109 10.05 20.16 2.97
C GLN A 109 10.96 20.77 1.92
N GLU A 110 11.28 22.05 2.08
CA GLU A 110 12.24 22.74 1.22
C GLU A 110 13.67 22.34 1.59
N LYS A 111 14.51 22.08 0.58
CA LYS A 111 15.92 21.75 0.74
C LYS A 111 16.72 22.44 -0.37
N MET A 112 17.97 22.76 -0.09
CA MET A 112 18.90 23.24 -1.13
C MET A 112 19.01 22.21 -2.26
N ALA A 113 19.08 22.71 -3.49
CA ALA A 113 19.23 21.85 -4.65
C ALA A 113 20.55 21.09 -4.57
N THR A 114 20.50 19.80 -4.87
CA THR A 114 21.70 18.97 -4.95
C THR A 114 22.44 19.24 -6.25
N ASN A 115 23.72 18.85 -6.30
CA ASN A 115 24.55 18.90 -7.52
C ASN A 115 24.70 20.28 -8.17
N THR A 116 24.68 21.36 -7.38
CA THR A 116 24.89 22.74 -7.85
C THR A 116 26.04 23.40 -7.08
N VAL A 117 26.94 24.11 -7.79
CA VAL A 117 27.97 24.96 -7.18
C VAL A 117 27.40 26.37 -7.09
N TYR A 118 27.46 26.98 -5.90
CA TYR A 118 26.96 28.32 -5.61
C TYR A 118 28.10 29.31 -5.37
#